data_AF-A0AAU9H9I6-F1
#
_entry.id   AF-A0AAU9H9I6-F1
#
_cell.length_a   1.000
_cell.length_b   1.000
_cell.length_c   1.000
_cell.angle_alpha   90.00
_cell.angle_beta   90.00
_cell.angle_gamma   90.00
#
_symmetry.space_group_name_H-M   'P 1'
#
loop_
_entity.id
_entity.type
_entity.pdbx_description
1 polymer ?
#
loop_
_entity_poly.entity_id
_entity_poly.type
_entity_poly.pdbx_seq_one_letter_code
_entity_poly.pdbx_strand_id
1 'polypeptide(L)'
;MELNLLKIIPGYKIVKTEVDEKGNTRHIYEKVITTYKDKDGNVIPGTTTKEGTAPKKDIPGYRFVETKTLPNGDTEHVYEKVKASYKDKDGNEIPNYPTEDGEQPKKDIPGYRFVETKTLPNGDIEHVYEKVSTPAPTTFTCSSTNSR
;
A
#
# COMPACT_ATOMS: atom_id res chain seq x y z
N MET A 1 -38.15 22.32 17.14
CA MET A 1 -37.38 21.18 17.66
C MET A 1 -35.95 21.64 17.85
N GLU A 2 -35.58 22.01 19.06
CA GLU A 2 -34.16 22.19 19.38
C GLU A 2 -33.52 20.82 19.23
N LEU A 3 -32.60 20.67 18.27
CA LEU A 3 -31.65 19.58 18.34
C LEU A 3 -30.98 19.73 19.70
N ASN A 4 -31.25 18.81 20.62
CA ASN A 4 -30.39 18.61 21.79
C ASN A 4 -28.98 18.54 21.24
N LEU A 5 -28.24 19.64 21.40
CA LEU A 5 -26.85 19.75 21.04
C LEU A 5 -26.13 18.87 22.06
N LEU A 6 -26.16 17.55 21.81
CA LEU A 6 -25.34 16.57 22.48
C LEU A 6 -23.99 17.22 22.60
N LYS A 7 -23.49 17.40 23.83
CA LYS A 7 -22.24 18.11 24.07
C LYS A 7 -21.13 17.35 23.33
N ILE A 8 -20.79 17.81 22.12
CA ILE A 8 -19.72 17.26 21.30
C ILE A 8 -18.43 17.71 21.97
N ILE A 9 -17.79 16.78 22.67
CA ILE A 9 -16.49 17.02 23.30
C ILE A 9 -15.44 16.63 22.26
N PRO A 10 -14.56 17.55 21.81
CA PRO A 10 -13.53 17.23 20.83
C PRO A 10 -12.68 16.03 21.28
N GLY A 11 -12.54 15.04 20.41
CA GLY A 11 -11.79 13.82 20.70
C GLY A 11 -12.53 12.76 21.51
N TYR A 12 -13.82 12.96 21.81
CA TYR A 12 -14.66 11.98 22.49
C TYR A 12 -15.95 11.69 21.71
N LYS A 13 -16.40 10.44 21.82
CA LYS A 13 -17.66 9.93 21.29
C LYS A 13 -18.60 9.56 22.42
N ILE A 14 -19.89 9.76 22.19
CA ILE A 14 -20.93 9.36 23.14
C ILE A 14 -21.20 7.88 22.94
N VAL A 15 -20.95 7.09 23.98
CA VAL A 15 -21.16 5.64 23.94
C VAL A 15 -22.52 5.27 24.53
N LYS A 16 -22.96 6.03 25.53
CA LYS A 16 -24.24 5.78 26.18
C LYS A 16 -24.83 7.06 26.76
N THR A 17 -26.14 7.19 26.69
CA THR A 17 -26.91 8.22 27.39
C THR A 17 -27.92 7.53 28.29
N GLU A 18 -27.92 7.87 29.57
CA GLU A 18 -28.85 7.36 30.56
C GLU A 18 -29.67 8.51 31.13
N VAL A 19 -30.97 8.29 31.32
CA VAL A 19 -31.86 9.25 31.98
C VAL A 19 -32.40 8.58 33.24
N ASP A 20 -32.27 9.26 34.38
CA ASP A 20 -32.77 8.75 35.65
C ASP A 20 -34.28 9.03 35.84
N GLU A 21 -34.89 8.42 36.86
CA GLU A 21 -36.32 8.60 37.19
C GLU A 21 -36.71 10.05 37.52
N LYS A 22 -35.72 10.92 37.78
CA LYS A 22 -35.89 12.35 38.09
C LYS A 22 -35.70 13.23 36.85
N GLY A 23 -35.40 12.64 35.69
CA GLY A 23 -35.16 13.34 34.42
C GLY A 23 -33.72 13.87 34.23
N ASN A 24 -32.76 13.53 35.10
CA ASN A 24 -31.37 13.92 34.91
C ASN A 24 -30.73 13.03 33.84
N THR A 25 -29.94 13.66 32.96
CA THR A 25 -29.24 12.97 31.87
C THR A 25 -27.77 12.78 32.21
N ARG A 26 -27.26 11.55 32.06
CA ARG A 26 -25.84 11.20 32.15
C ARG A 26 -25.34 10.71 30.80
N HIS A 27 -24.28 11.34 30.29
CA HIS A 27 -23.59 10.90 29.09
C HIS A 27 -22.29 10.18 29.47
N ILE A 28 -22.08 8.99 28.90
CA ILE A 28 -20.86 8.21 29.01
C ILE A 28 -20.08 8.42 27.71
N TYR A 29 -18.85 8.92 27.85
CA TYR A 29 -17.98 9.26 26.74
C TYR A 29 -16.78 8.32 26.70
N GLU A 30 -16.35 7.97 25.49
CA GLU A 30 -15.06 7.33 25.23
C GLU A 30 -14.24 8.19 24.29
N LYS A 31 -12.91 8.05 24.30
CA LYS A 31 -12.08 8.73 23.31
C LYS A 31 -12.37 8.15 21.92
N VAL A 32 -12.40 9.02 20.92
CA VAL A 32 -12.36 8.57 19.53
C VAL A 32 -11.04 7.85 19.27
N ILE A 33 -11.03 6.93 18.33
CA ILE A 33 -9.83 6.20 17.94
C ILE A 33 -9.52 6.41 16.47
N THR A 34 -8.24 6.32 16.13
CA THR A 34 -7.77 6.27 14.75
C THR A 34 -7.26 4.86 14.43
N THR A 35 -7.78 4.27 13.36
CA THR A 35 -7.34 2.96 12.84
C THR A 35 -6.73 3.10 11.45
N TYR A 36 -5.85 2.15 11.11
CA TYR A 36 -5.17 2.07 9.81
C TYR A 36 -5.60 0.78 9.14
N LYS A 37 -6.40 0.87 8.08
CA LYS A 37 -7.03 -0.27 7.44
C LYS A 37 -6.67 -0.34 5.96
N ASP A 38 -6.64 -1.55 5.41
CA ASP A 38 -6.58 -1.73 3.96
C ASP A 38 -7.95 -1.44 3.29
N LYS A 39 -7.99 -1.51 1.96
CA LYS A 39 -9.23 -1.32 1.19
C LYS A 39 -10.32 -2.36 1.51
N ASP A 40 -9.94 -3.52 2.02
CA ASP A 40 -10.86 -4.59 2.41
C ASP A 40 -11.38 -4.41 3.84
N GLY A 41 -10.87 -3.41 4.58
CA GLY A 41 -11.28 -3.06 5.93
C GLY A 41 -10.49 -3.78 7.03
N ASN A 42 -9.45 -4.55 6.69
CA ASN A 42 -8.60 -5.23 7.65
C ASN A 42 -7.56 -4.27 8.22
N VAL A 43 -7.23 -4.41 9.51
CA VAL A 43 -6.16 -3.62 10.13
C VAL A 43 -4.82 -4.04 9.55
N ILE A 44 -4.03 -3.06 9.10
CA ILE A 44 -2.75 -3.33 8.46
C ILE A 44 -1.74 -3.82 9.50
N PRO A 45 -1.04 -4.95 9.26
CA PRO A 45 -0.03 -5.46 10.18
C PRO A 45 1.05 -4.42 10.54
N GLY A 46 1.47 -4.41 11.80
CA GLY A 46 2.48 -3.46 12.30
C GLY A 46 1.93 -2.06 12.59
N THR A 47 0.66 -1.78 12.28
CA THR A 47 -0.02 -0.56 12.75
C THR A 47 -0.67 -0.78 14.11
N THR A 48 -0.90 0.30 14.84
CA THR A 48 -1.61 0.28 16.13
C THR A 48 -2.73 1.30 16.11
N THR A 49 -3.87 0.91 16.67
CA THR A 49 -4.96 1.85 16.97
C THR A 49 -4.43 2.93 17.91
N LYS A 50 -4.69 4.20 17.57
CA LYS A 50 -4.30 5.34 18.40
C LYS A 50 -5.51 5.99 19.02
N GLU A 51 -5.41 6.36 20.29
CA GLU A 51 -6.41 7.22 20.92
C GLU A 51 -6.36 8.62 20.30
N GLY A 52 -7.53 9.22 20.10
CA GLY A 52 -7.70 10.52 19.47
C GLY A 52 -7.58 10.48 17.95
N THR A 53 -7.55 11.67 17.35
CA THR A 53 -7.29 11.90 15.92
C THR A 53 -5.79 11.89 15.67
N ALA A 54 -5.31 10.86 14.97
CA ALA A 54 -3.92 10.75 14.53
C ALA A 54 -3.81 11.10 13.04
N PRO A 55 -2.65 11.59 12.56
CA PRO A 55 -2.42 11.76 11.12
C PRO A 55 -2.21 10.42 10.41
N LYS A 56 -2.31 10.46 9.07
CA LYS A 56 -1.89 9.36 8.19
C LYS A 56 -0.40 9.06 8.37
N LYS A 57 -0.01 7.84 8.02
CA LYS A 57 1.37 7.35 8.14
C LYS A 57 1.84 6.78 6.82
N ASP A 58 3.14 6.83 6.59
CA ASP A 58 3.78 6.06 5.53
C ASP A 58 3.96 4.62 6.04
N ILE A 59 3.29 3.68 5.38
CA ILE A 59 3.29 2.26 5.74
C ILE A 59 4.00 1.50 4.63
N PRO A 60 5.13 0.81 4.91
CA PRO A 60 5.86 0.08 3.87
C PRO A 60 4.98 -0.91 3.11
N GLY A 61 5.02 -0.86 1.78
CA GLY A 61 4.18 -1.72 0.93
C GLY A 61 2.73 -1.25 0.77
N TYR A 62 2.37 -0.08 1.28
CA TYR A 62 1.04 0.48 1.18
C TYR A 62 1.08 1.98 0.81
N ARG A 63 0.12 2.41 0.00
CA ARG A 63 -0.13 3.83 -0.26
C ARG A 63 -1.39 4.29 0.46
N PHE A 64 -1.37 5.54 0.92
CA PHE A 64 -2.56 6.18 1.45
C PHE A 64 -3.61 6.40 0.35
N VAL A 65 -4.85 6.02 0.61
CA VAL A 65 -5.99 6.23 -0.29
C VAL A 65 -6.81 7.41 0.21
N GLU A 66 -7.34 7.31 1.43
CA GLU A 66 -8.25 8.31 1.97
C GLU A 66 -8.36 8.24 3.51
N THR A 67 -8.99 9.26 4.08
CA THR A 67 -9.37 9.29 5.49
C THR A 67 -10.89 9.31 5.58
N LYS A 68 -11.46 8.42 6.37
CA LYS A 68 -12.89 8.36 6.69
C LYS A 68 -13.11 8.75 8.14
N THR A 69 -14.03 9.67 8.39
CA THR A 69 -14.54 9.94 9.73
C THR A 69 -15.86 9.23 9.89
N LEU A 70 -15.94 8.31 10.86
CA LEU A 70 -17.13 7.52 11.13
C LEU A 70 -18.20 8.36 11.87
N PRO A 71 -19.50 7.97 11.82
CA PRO A 71 -20.55 8.67 12.54
C PRO A 71 -20.35 8.73 14.06
N ASN A 72 -19.60 7.78 14.61
CA ASN A 72 -19.22 7.74 16.01
C ASN A 72 -18.01 8.64 16.33
N GLY A 73 -17.48 9.40 15.37
CA GLY A 73 -16.31 10.28 15.53
C GLY A 73 -14.95 9.60 15.41
N ASP A 74 -14.89 8.28 15.30
CA ASP A 74 -13.63 7.57 15.03
C ASP A 74 -13.10 7.91 13.63
N THR A 75 -11.79 7.76 13.44
CA THR A 75 -11.10 8.00 12.17
C THR A 75 -10.53 6.70 11.63
N GLU A 76 -10.72 6.45 10.34
CA GLU A 76 -10.10 5.34 9.62
C GLU A 76 -9.25 5.90 8.48
N HIS A 77 -7.96 5.63 8.52
CA HIS A 77 -7.10 5.85 7.36
C HIS A 77 -7.09 4.58 6.52
N VAL A 78 -7.52 4.71 5.27
CA VAL A 78 -7.60 3.61 4.31
C VAL A 78 -6.36 3.63 3.43
N TYR A 79 -5.74 2.46 3.28
CA TYR A 79 -4.55 2.26 2.45
C TYR A 79 -4.79 1.15 1.43
N GLU A 80 -3.96 1.14 0.40
CA GLU A 80 -3.95 0.12 -0.64
C GLU A 80 -2.54 -0.42 -0.78
N LYS A 81 -2.42 -1.74 -0.92
CA LYS A 81 -1.13 -2.39 -1.12
C LYS A 81 -0.57 -1.98 -2.49
N VAL A 82 0.65 -1.46 -2.49
CA VAL A 82 1.35 -1.15 -3.75
C VAL A 82 1.77 -2.44 -4.41
N LYS A 83 2.09 -2.40 -5.70
CA LYS A 83 2.62 -3.55 -6.44
C LYS A 83 3.95 -3.22 -7.08
N ALA A 84 4.81 -4.22 -7.18
CA ALA A 84 6.08 -4.14 -7.88
C ALA A 84 6.05 -5.04 -9.13
N SER A 85 6.40 -4.47 -10.28
CA SER A 85 6.42 -5.16 -11.57
C SER A 85 7.81 -5.16 -12.19
N TYR A 86 8.10 -6.19 -12.99
CA TYR A 86 9.37 -6.38 -13.68
C TYR A 86 9.15 -6.32 -15.18
N LYS A 87 9.55 -5.22 -15.81
CA LYS A 87 9.26 -4.96 -17.22
C LYS A 87 10.51 -4.67 -18.03
N ASP A 88 10.47 -4.98 -19.32
CA ASP A 88 11.52 -4.57 -20.24
C ASP A 88 11.39 -3.07 -20.60
N LYS A 89 12.37 -2.54 -21.37
CA LYS A 89 12.39 -1.14 -21.83
C LYS A 89 11.18 -0.77 -22.70
N ASP A 90 10.54 -1.75 -23.33
CA ASP A 90 9.37 -1.56 -24.17
C ASP A 90 8.07 -1.63 -23.34
N GLY A 91 8.17 -1.91 -22.04
CA GLY A 91 7.04 -1.98 -21.10
C GLY A 91 6.35 -3.34 -21.07
N ASN A 92 6.96 -4.39 -21.63
CA ASN A 92 6.42 -5.75 -21.57
C ASN A 92 6.85 -6.46 -20.28
N GLU A 93 5.98 -7.32 -19.74
CA GLU A 93 6.33 -8.16 -18.60
C GLU A 93 7.43 -9.16 -18.96
N ILE A 94 8.37 -9.37 -18.05
CA ILE A 94 9.45 -10.32 -18.25
C ILE A 94 8.95 -11.74 -17.89
N PRO A 95 9.13 -12.74 -18.76
CA PRO A 95 8.68 -14.11 -18.50
C PRO A 95 9.21 -14.67 -17.18
N ASN A 96 8.32 -15.30 -16.39
CA ASN A 96 8.59 -15.85 -15.05
C ASN A 96 8.87 -14.83 -13.93
N TYR A 97 8.72 -13.53 -14.19
CA TYR A 97 8.84 -12.47 -13.19
C TYR A 97 7.52 -11.69 -13.10
N PRO A 98 6.48 -12.27 -12.44
CA PRO A 98 5.17 -11.66 -12.35
C PRO A 98 5.19 -10.39 -11.48
N THR A 99 4.12 -9.62 -11.55
CA THR A 99 3.87 -8.53 -10.59
C THR A 99 3.63 -9.12 -9.20
N GLU A 100 4.31 -8.56 -8.20
CA GLU A 100 4.26 -8.99 -6.81
C GLU A 100 3.70 -7.88 -5.93
N ASP A 101 2.97 -8.25 -4.89
CA ASP A 101 2.44 -7.27 -3.95
C ASP A 101 3.54 -6.70 -3.03
N GLY A 102 3.35 -5.45 -2.63
CA GLY A 102 4.23 -4.71 -1.73
C GLY A 102 5.41 -4.06 -2.44
N GLU A 103 6.26 -3.41 -1.64
CA GLU A 103 7.53 -2.88 -2.11
C GLU A 103 8.52 -4.03 -2.25
N GLN A 104 8.69 -4.53 -3.48
CA GLN A 104 9.70 -5.54 -3.79
C GLN A 104 10.98 -4.89 -4.31
N PRO A 105 12.16 -5.50 -4.07
CA PRO A 105 13.40 -5.06 -4.67
C PRO A 105 13.50 -5.47 -6.14
N LYS A 106 14.46 -4.87 -6.85
CA LYS A 106 14.91 -5.34 -8.16
C LYS A 106 15.47 -6.77 -8.06
N LYS A 107 15.38 -7.52 -9.17
CA LYS A 107 15.82 -8.92 -9.28
C LYS A 107 16.91 -9.05 -10.32
N ASP A 108 17.79 -10.03 -10.14
CA ASP A 108 18.77 -10.40 -11.16
C ASP A 108 18.10 -11.36 -12.15
N ILE A 109 17.78 -10.84 -13.33
CA ILE A 109 17.02 -11.55 -14.35
C ILE A 109 17.98 -12.07 -15.45
N PRO A 110 18.07 -13.39 -15.67
CA PRO A 110 18.92 -13.95 -16.73
C PRO A 110 18.59 -13.38 -18.11
N GLY A 111 19.61 -12.93 -18.84
CA GLY A 111 19.44 -12.33 -20.18
C GLY A 111 18.93 -10.90 -20.17
N TYR A 112 18.82 -10.26 -19.00
CA TYR A 112 18.43 -8.87 -18.83
C TYR A 112 19.40 -8.13 -17.90
N ARG A 113 19.49 -6.80 -18.06
CA ARG A 113 20.24 -5.89 -17.19
C ARG A 113 19.29 -4.86 -16.61
N PHE A 114 19.35 -4.63 -15.31
CA PHE A 114 18.59 -3.58 -14.66
C PHE A 114 18.95 -2.19 -15.23
N VAL A 115 17.93 -1.40 -15.54
CA VAL A 115 18.06 -0.03 -16.06
C VAL A 115 17.76 0.94 -14.93
N GLU A 116 16.52 0.93 -14.43
CA GLU A 116 16.06 1.88 -13.43
C GLU A 116 14.83 1.36 -12.67
N THR A 117 14.43 2.10 -11.63
CA THR A 117 13.18 1.88 -10.90
C THR A 117 12.34 3.14 -11.01
N LYS A 118 11.08 2.97 -11.38
CA LYS A 118 10.09 4.04 -11.48
C LYS A 118 9.03 3.85 -10.41
N THR A 119 8.67 4.92 -9.72
CA THR A 119 7.47 4.97 -8.90
C THR A 119 6.37 5.63 -9.73
N LEU A 120 5.28 4.90 -9.97
CA LEU A 120 4.14 5.35 -10.76
C LEU A 120 3.30 6.38 -9.97
N PRO A 121 2.41 7.16 -10.62
CA PRO A 121 1.55 8.12 -9.92
C PRO A 121 0.62 7.48 -8.89
N ASN A 122 0.28 6.20 -9.10
CA ASN A 122 -0.45 5.41 -8.13
C ASN A 122 0.48 4.83 -7.04
N GLY A 123 1.76 5.15 -6.98
CA GLY A 123 2.69 4.61 -5.97
C GLY A 123 3.15 3.18 -6.21
N ASP A 124 2.69 2.49 -7.25
CA ASP A 124 3.25 1.20 -7.65
C ASP A 124 4.68 1.37 -8.16
N ILE A 125 5.47 0.30 -8.09
CA ILE A 125 6.87 0.27 -8.46
C ILE A 125 7.03 -0.52 -9.75
N GLU A 126 7.77 0.04 -10.70
CA GLU A 126 8.15 -0.61 -11.94
C GLU A 126 9.67 -0.67 -12.04
N HIS A 127 10.22 -1.88 -12.02
CA HIS A 127 11.64 -2.11 -12.31
C HIS A 127 11.80 -2.37 -13.80
N VAL A 128 12.57 -1.51 -14.46
CA VAL A 128 12.80 -1.56 -15.92
C VAL A 128 14.11 -2.26 -16.21
N TYR A 129 14.09 -3.19 -17.16
CA TYR A 129 15.24 -3.98 -17.59
C TYR A 129 15.46 -3.90 -19.10
N GLU A 130 16.70 -4.14 -19.51
CA GLU A 130 17.09 -4.22 -20.91
C GLU A 130 17.60 -5.61 -21.25
N LYS A 131 17.12 -6.18 -22.35
CA LYS A 131 17.58 -7.48 -22.82
C LYS A 131 19.05 -7.40 -23.22
N VAL A 132 19.87 -8.31 -22.70
CA VAL A 132 21.28 -8.44 -23.05
C VAL A 132 21.37 -9.39 -24.24
N SER A 133 21.81 -8.88 -25.38
CA SER A 133 22.14 -9.72 -26.53
C SER A 133 23.45 -10.46 -26.25
N THR A 134 23.38 -11.77 -26.07
CA THR A 134 24.57 -12.63 -26.23
C THR A 134 25.02 -12.55 -27.69
N PRO A 135 26.29 -12.20 -27.97
CA PRO A 135 26.79 -12.26 -29.35
C PRO A 135 26.60 -13.67 -29.90
N ALA A 136 26.22 -13.78 -31.17
CA ALA A 136 26.04 -15.07 -31.83
C ALA A 136 27.30 -15.93 -31.64
N PRO A 137 27.19 -17.24 -31.34
CA PRO A 137 28.34 -18.11 -31.23
C PRO A 137 29.11 -18.02 -32.56
N THR A 138 30.31 -17.47 -32.51
CA THR A 138 31.18 -17.36 -33.69
C THR A 138 31.57 -18.79 -34.07
N THR A 139 30.92 -19.34 -35.09
CA THR A 139 31.30 -20.63 -35.66
C THR A 139 32.68 -20.48 -36.29
N PHE A 140 33.72 -20.90 -35.58
CA PHE A 140 35.03 -21.10 -36.18
C PHE A 140 34.94 -22.35 -37.07
N THR A 141 34.63 -22.18 -38.36
CA THR A 141 34.78 -23.26 -39.34
C THR A 141 36.26 -23.50 -39.55
N CYS A 142 36.81 -24.46 -38.81
CA CYS A 142 38.17 -24.93 -39.01
C CYS A 142 38.22 -25.74 -40.33
N SER A 143 38.55 -25.07 -41.44
CA SER A 143 38.82 -25.74 -42.71
C SER A 143 40.15 -26.50 -42.60
N SER A 144 40.07 -27.76 -42.18
CA SER A 144 41.20 -28.68 -42.25
C SER A 144 41.28 -29.21 -43.68
N THR A 145 42.13 -28.61 -44.50
CA THR A 145 42.50 -29.14 -45.82
C THR A 145 43.35 -30.38 -45.60
N ASN A 146 42.77 -31.57 -45.76
CA ASN A 146 43.55 -32.80 -45.74
C ASN A 146 44.16 -32.98 -47.14
N SER A 147 45.46 -32.70 -47.25
CA SER A 147 46.27 -32.97 -48.44
C SER A 147 47.26 -34.08 -48.10
N ARG A 148 46.94 -35.32 -48.48
CA ARG A 148 47.81 -36.24 -49.22
C ARG A 148 47.12 -37.58 -49.50
#